data_AF-A0A3M1WB29-F1
#
_entry.id   AF-A0A3M1WB29-F1
#
_cell.length_a   1.000
_cell.length_b   1.000
_cell.length_c   1.000
_cell.angle_alpha   90.00
_cell.angle_beta   90.00
_cell.angle_gamma   90.00
#
_symmetry.space_group_name_H-M   'P 1'
#
loop_
_entity.id
_entity.type
_entity.pdbx_description
1 polymer ?
#
loop_
_entity_poly.entity_id
_entity_poly.type
_entity_poly.pdbx_seq_one_letter_code
_entity_poly.pdbx_strand_id
1 'polypeptide(L)'
;ECPIRPVIDTCGTGGDGSGSFNISTLAALVVAACGQPVAKHGNRAASSRCGSADFLEALGIRVDLDPVAARRSLEETGFAFLLAPRYHPATRRVAAIRRELKIETVFNILGPLTNPAAPEFQLVGASSLSKARKMAEVLRLLNVPRAFVVYNELGYDELTPWGRNWVIDVHHGERREFILDANGSAQNEDPVAALRGGSPEENARIGWSVLRGERGPQRETTIMNAGMALWVAGRAEDLQQGMEQAAEAIDSGRALALVETLRRLFPYGGTHSGKNFRR
;
A
#
# COMPACT_ATOMS: atom_id res chain seq x y z
N GLU A 1 16.67 11.53 8.85
CA GLU A 1 16.91 10.79 7.59
C GLU A 1 16.43 9.35 7.75
N CYS A 2 16.05 8.67 6.66
CA CYS A 2 15.63 7.27 6.68
C CYS A 2 16.79 6.37 7.14
N PRO A 3 16.58 5.46 8.11
CA PRO A 3 17.67 4.67 8.72
C PRO A 3 18.19 3.53 7.84
N ILE A 4 17.33 3.01 6.97
CA ILE A 4 17.60 1.88 6.09
C ILE A 4 17.31 2.35 4.67
N ARG A 5 18.21 2.01 3.74
CA ARG A 5 18.07 2.25 2.32
C ARG A 5 18.56 1.01 1.55
N PRO A 6 17.97 0.69 0.38
CA PRO A 6 16.83 1.37 -0.21
C PRO A 6 15.49 0.95 0.43
N VAL A 7 14.49 1.83 0.37
CA VAL A 7 13.11 1.55 0.82
C VAL A 7 12.12 1.71 -0.33
N ILE A 8 10.98 1.03 -0.21
CA ILE A 8 9.85 1.16 -1.14
C ILE A 8 8.63 1.78 -0.45
N ASP A 9 7.83 2.52 -1.22
CA ASP A 9 6.45 2.88 -0.87
C ASP A 9 5.46 2.23 -1.85
N THR A 10 4.31 1.82 -1.32
CA THR A 10 3.16 1.38 -2.13
C THR A 10 2.00 2.29 -1.81
N CYS A 11 1.54 3.11 -2.76
CA CYS A 11 0.48 4.06 -2.46
C CYS A 11 -0.35 4.39 -3.71
N GLY A 12 -1.68 4.39 -3.56
CA GLY A 12 -2.60 4.90 -4.55
C GLY A 12 -2.91 6.38 -4.33
N THR A 13 -3.38 7.05 -5.38
CA THR A 13 -4.03 8.36 -5.22
C THR A 13 -5.27 8.28 -4.32
N GLY A 14 -5.89 7.10 -4.25
CA GLY A 14 -7.23 6.92 -3.70
C GLY A 14 -8.29 7.63 -4.55
N GLY A 15 -9.55 7.44 -4.19
CA GLY A 15 -10.67 8.11 -4.88
C GLY A 15 -10.98 7.55 -6.27
N ASP A 16 -10.56 6.31 -6.54
CA ASP A 16 -10.99 5.52 -7.70
C ASP A 16 -12.49 5.16 -7.67
N GLY A 17 -13.12 5.27 -6.50
CA GLY A 17 -14.53 4.96 -6.29
C GLY A 17 -14.83 3.46 -6.29
N SER A 18 -13.81 2.59 -6.32
CA SER A 18 -14.00 1.14 -6.38
C SER A 18 -14.58 0.57 -5.09
N GLY A 19 -14.29 1.23 -3.95
CA GLY A 19 -14.67 0.72 -2.64
C GLY A 19 -13.99 -0.60 -2.30
N SER A 20 -12.81 -0.86 -2.87
CA SER A 20 -12.03 -2.07 -2.63
C SER A 20 -11.51 -2.16 -1.19
N PHE A 21 -11.08 -3.34 -0.77
CA PHE A 21 -10.33 -3.49 0.48
C PHE A 21 -8.94 -2.82 0.37
N ASN A 22 -8.20 -2.71 1.49
CA ASN A 22 -6.93 -1.96 1.53
C ASN A 22 -5.75 -2.71 0.86
N ILE A 23 -5.83 -2.97 -0.45
CA ILE A 23 -4.88 -3.74 -1.27
C ILE A 23 -3.44 -3.25 -1.07
N SER A 24 -3.11 -2.00 -1.40
CA SER A 24 -1.74 -1.49 -1.25
C SER A 24 -1.21 -1.55 0.19
N THR A 25 -2.06 -1.49 1.20
CA THR A 25 -1.61 -1.58 2.61
C THR A 25 -1.30 -3.02 3.00
N LEU A 26 -2.13 -3.97 2.57
CA LEU A 26 -1.87 -5.38 2.79
C LEU A 26 -0.66 -5.87 1.99
N ALA A 27 -0.53 -5.44 0.72
CA ALA A 27 0.64 -5.72 -0.10
C ALA A 27 1.93 -5.17 0.53
N ALA A 28 1.90 -3.97 1.13
CA ALA A 28 3.05 -3.39 1.83
C ALA A 28 3.56 -4.29 2.97
N LEU A 29 2.65 -4.88 3.74
CA LEU A 29 3.01 -5.82 4.82
C LEU A 29 3.63 -7.10 4.25
N VAL A 30 3.10 -7.63 3.15
CA VAL A 30 3.67 -8.79 2.47
C VAL A 30 5.07 -8.50 1.90
N VAL A 31 5.27 -7.34 1.29
CA VAL A 31 6.58 -6.89 0.78
C VAL A 31 7.62 -6.79 1.90
N ALA A 32 7.24 -6.18 3.04
CA ALA A 32 8.11 -6.13 4.21
C ALA A 32 8.44 -7.54 4.75
N ALA A 33 7.48 -8.46 4.75
CA ALA A 33 7.69 -9.85 5.15
C ALA A 33 8.54 -10.66 4.16
N CYS A 34 8.67 -10.20 2.91
CA CYS A 34 9.63 -10.72 1.95
C CYS A 34 11.05 -10.21 2.23
N GLY A 35 11.23 -9.25 3.14
CA GLY A 35 12.53 -8.66 3.51
C GLY A 35 12.92 -7.41 2.73
N GLN A 36 12.00 -6.81 1.97
CA GLN A 36 12.20 -5.49 1.36
C GLN A 36 11.73 -4.41 2.35
N PRO A 37 12.60 -3.47 2.80
CA PRO A 37 12.18 -2.38 3.68
C PRO A 37 11.08 -1.50 3.06
N VAL A 38 9.99 -1.27 3.80
CA VAL A 38 8.82 -0.50 3.36
C VAL A 38 8.60 0.73 4.25
N ALA A 39 8.65 1.91 3.65
CA ALA A 39 8.29 3.17 4.27
C ALA A 39 6.97 3.66 3.67
N LYS A 40 5.85 3.11 4.14
CA LYS A 40 4.53 3.35 3.53
C LYS A 40 3.98 4.71 3.93
N HIS A 41 3.72 5.59 2.96
CA HIS A 41 2.98 6.83 3.20
C HIS A 41 1.48 6.58 3.07
N GLY A 42 0.70 7.10 4.00
CA GLY A 42 -0.74 6.87 3.98
C GLY A 42 -1.54 7.84 4.81
N ASN A 43 -2.85 7.73 4.69
CA ASN A 43 -3.80 8.60 5.38
C ASN A 43 -5.01 7.81 5.89
N ARG A 44 -5.81 8.49 6.71
CA ARG A 44 -7.18 8.08 7.04
C ARG A 44 -8.10 8.26 5.85
N ALA A 45 -9.24 7.58 5.87
CA ALA A 45 -10.20 7.66 4.77
C ALA A 45 -10.65 9.12 4.52
N ALA A 46 -10.55 9.56 3.27
CA ALA A 46 -11.11 10.85 2.83
C ALA A 46 -12.46 10.67 2.12
N SER A 47 -12.61 9.59 1.34
CA SER A 47 -13.80 9.26 0.55
C SER A 47 -14.19 7.77 0.60
N SER A 48 -13.28 6.86 1.01
CA SER A 48 -13.57 5.44 1.23
C SER A 48 -14.16 5.18 2.62
N ARG A 49 -14.68 3.97 2.85
CA ARG A 49 -15.16 3.53 4.18
C ARG A 49 -14.01 3.20 5.15
N CYS A 50 -12.80 2.96 4.64
CA CYS A 50 -11.62 2.60 5.41
C CYS A 50 -10.33 3.05 4.70
N GLY A 51 -9.54 3.92 5.34
CA GLY A 51 -8.23 4.33 4.85
C GLY A 51 -7.12 3.40 5.33
N SER A 52 -5.92 3.56 4.77
CA SER A 52 -4.73 2.78 5.16
C SER A 52 -4.44 2.84 6.67
N ALA A 53 -4.61 4.02 7.29
CA ALA A 53 -4.41 4.20 8.71
C ALA A 53 -5.48 3.46 9.54
N ASP A 54 -6.74 3.56 9.13
CA ASP A 54 -7.87 2.96 9.83
C ASP A 54 -7.80 1.42 9.78
N PHE A 55 -7.33 0.86 8.65
CA PHE A 55 -7.07 -0.56 8.49
C PHE A 55 -5.94 -1.07 9.41
N LEU A 56 -4.80 -0.38 9.45
CA LEU A 56 -3.68 -0.77 10.32
C LEU A 56 -4.07 -0.69 11.81
N GLU A 57 -4.83 0.33 12.20
CA GLU A 57 -5.39 0.45 13.54
C GLU A 57 -6.34 -0.70 13.87
N ALA A 58 -7.20 -1.11 12.93
CA ALA A 58 -8.08 -2.27 13.08
C ALA A 58 -7.32 -3.61 13.14
N LEU A 59 -6.10 -3.69 12.59
CA LEU A 59 -5.17 -4.80 12.82
C LEU A 59 -4.47 -4.69 14.19
N GLY A 60 -4.62 -3.59 14.93
CA GLY A 60 -4.00 -3.35 16.24
C GLY A 60 -2.61 -2.71 16.16
N ILE A 61 -2.24 -2.10 15.03
CA ILE A 61 -0.94 -1.45 14.81
C ILE A 61 -1.09 0.06 14.97
N ARG A 62 -0.24 0.66 15.79
CA ARG A 62 -0.20 2.11 16.02
C ARG A 62 0.33 2.83 14.77
N VAL A 63 -0.38 3.85 14.32
CA VAL A 63 -0.08 4.59 13.07
C VAL A 63 0.41 6.02 13.28
N ASP A 64 0.21 6.60 14.46
CA ASP A 64 0.61 7.97 14.80
C ASP A 64 2.06 8.05 15.32
N LEU A 65 2.97 7.26 14.75
CA LEU A 65 4.38 7.24 15.16
C LEU A 65 5.07 8.56 14.82
N ASP A 66 5.80 9.10 15.79
CA ASP A 66 6.74 10.19 15.54
C ASP A 66 7.96 9.70 14.74
N PRO A 67 8.83 10.60 14.24
CA PRO A 67 9.98 10.18 13.42
C PRO A 67 10.94 9.21 14.11
N VAL A 68 11.09 9.28 15.45
CA VAL A 68 11.98 8.38 16.19
C VAL A 68 11.37 6.98 16.27
N ALA A 69 10.09 6.89 16.59
CA ALA A 69 9.37 5.62 16.64
C ALA A 69 9.21 4.98 15.25
N ALA A 70 8.95 5.78 14.22
CA ALA A 70 8.86 5.29 12.83
C ALA A 70 10.21 4.76 12.34
N ARG A 71 11.31 5.44 12.66
CA ARG A 71 12.67 4.97 12.39
C ARG A 71 12.91 3.60 13.05
N ARG A 72 12.59 3.50 14.34
CA ARG A 72 12.71 2.25 15.11
C ARG A 72 11.84 1.12 14.53
N SER A 73 10.62 1.42 14.10
CA SER A 73 9.74 0.45 13.44
C SER A 73 10.38 -0.10 12.17
N LEU A 74 10.92 0.78 11.33
CA LEU A 74 11.59 0.37 10.10
C LEU A 74 12.84 -0.47 10.39
N GLU A 75 13.64 -0.10 11.39
CA GLU A 75 14.84 -0.84 11.80
C GLU A 75 14.54 -2.22 12.38
N GLU A 76 13.52 -2.35 13.24
CA GLU A 76 13.19 -3.59 13.93
C GLU A 76 12.35 -4.56 13.09
N THR A 77 11.53 -4.05 12.16
CA THR A 77 10.54 -4.88 11.46
C THR A 77 10.59 -4.76 9.94
N GLY A 78 11.42 -3.88 9.38
CA GLY A 78 11.42 -3.60 7.94
C GLY A 78 10.16 -2.87 7.45
N PHE A 79 9.30 -2.37 8.35
CA PHE A 79 8.07 -1.67 7.98
C PHE A 79 7.87 -0.44 8.87
N ALA A 80 7.54 0.69 8.24
CA ALA A 80 7.04 1.87 8.93
C ALA A 80 5.87 2.48 8.18
N PHE A 81 4.83 2.87 8.92
CA PHE A 81 3.72 3.65 8.39
C PHE A 81 3.90 5.13 8.74
N LEU A 82 3.81 5.98 7.73
CA LEU A 82 4.03 7.42 7.82
C LEU A 82 2.67 8.11 7.61
N LEU A 83 2.01 8.48 8.71
CA LEU A 83 0.69 9.09 8.67
C LEU A 83 0.77 10.53 8.15
N ALA A 84 0.16 10.82 7.00
CA ALA A 84 0.30 12.10 6.29
C ALA A 84 0.07 13.36 7.16
N PRO A 85 -1.01 13.48 7.97
CA PRO A 85 -1.17 14.62 8.88
C PRO A 85 -0.03 14.84 9.88
N ARG A 86 0.71 13.79 10.26
CA ARG A 86 1.84 13.88 11.20
C ARG A 86 3.09 14.47 10.54
N TYR A 87 3.33 14.12 9.28
CA TYR A 87 4.54 14.49 8.54
C TYR A 87 4.36 15.72 7.64
N HIS A 88 3.12 16.09 7.32
CA HIS A 88 2.79 17.27 6.53
C HIS A 88 1.89 18.26 7.28
N PRO A 89 2.28 18.78 8.45
CA PRO A 89 1.42 19.62 9.28
C PRO A 89 0.95 20.90 8.57
N ALA A 90 1.75 21.42 7.62
CA ALA A 90 1.39 22.57 6.81
C ALA A 90 0.15 22.33 5.92
N THR A 91 -0.10 21.09 5.49
CA THR A 91 -1.26 20.75 4.65
C THR A 91 -2.60 20.92 5.39
N ARG A 92 -2.58 20.97 6.73
CA ARG A 92 -3.78 21.29 7.53
C ARG A 92 -4.38 22.66 7.17
N ARG A 93 -3.54 23.61 6.74
CA ARG A 93 -3.97 24.97 6.35
C ARG A 93 -4.88 24.96 5.12
N VAL A 94 -4.70 24.00 4.22
CA VAL A 94 -5.52 23.87 2.99
C VAL A 94 -6.65 22.84 3.13
N ALA A 95 -6.70 22.09 4.23
CA ALA A 95 -7.67 21.01 4.41
C ALA A 95 -9.13 21.49 4.49
N ALA A 96 -9.38 22.69 5.05
CA ALA A 96 -10.73 23.28 5.09
C ALA A 96 -11.17 23.71 3.68
N ILE A 97 -10.30 24.45 2.98
CA ILE A 97 -10.53 24.91 1.60
C ILE A 97 -10.84 23.73 0.67
N ARG A 98 -10.07 22.64 0.76
CA ARG A 98 -10.30 21.44 -0.05
C ARG A 98 -11.67 20.81 0.20
N ARG A 99 -12.12 20.78 1.46
CA ARG A 99 -13.44 20.24 1.84
C ARG A 99 -14.60 21.09 1.32
N GLU A 100 -14.41 22.41 1.28
CA GLU A 100 -15.40 23.34 0.74
C GLU A 100 -15.49 23.26 -0.79
N LEU A 101 -14.35 23.15 -1.48
CA LEU A 101 -14.28 23.10 -2.93
C LEU A 101 -14.99 21.88 -3.53
N LYS A 102 -14.92 20.71 -2.88
CA LYS A 102 -15.55 19.45 -3.33
C LYS A 102 -15.24 19.04 -4.78
N ILE A 103 -14.15 19.56 -5.34
CA ILE A 103 -13.64 19.21 -6.67
C ILE A 103 -12.26 18.57 -6.54
N GLU A 104 -11.88 17.81 -7.56
CA GLU A 104 -10.53 17.27 -7.67
C GLU A 104 -9.52 18.40 -7.94
N THR A 105 -8.36 18.35 -7.26
CA THR A 105 -7.28 19.33 -7.42
C THR A 105 -5.93 18.62 -7.48
N VAL A 106 -4.84 19.35 -7.70
CA VAL A 106 -3.48 18.80 -7.64
C VAL A 106 -3.21 18.06 -6.32
N PHE A 107 -3.84 18.45 -5.20
CA PHE A 107 -3.69 17.78 -3.92
C PHE A 107 -4.22 16.33 -3.88
N ASN A 108 -4.97 15.89 -4.88
CA ASN A 108 -5.43 14.50 -5.01
C ASN A 108 -4.34 13.57 -5.56
N ILE A 109 -3.34 14.11 -6.28
CA ILE A 109 -2.23 13.31 -6.83
C ILE A 109 -0.92 13.48 -6.05
N LEU A 110 -0.83 14.47 -5.14
CA LEU A 110 0.40 14.75 -4.38
C LEU A 110 0.73 13.71 -3.30
N GLY A 111 -0.27 12.99 -2.77
CA GLY A 111 -0.06 12.05 -1.66
C GLY A 111 1.07 11.04 -1.94
N PRO A 112 1.00 10.28 -3.04
CA PRO A 112 2.06 9.38 -3.46
C PRO A 112 3.41 10.02 -3.77
N LEU A 113 3.44 11.33 -4.09
CA LEU A 113 4.62 12.05 -4.56
C LEU A 113 5.36 12.78 -3.44
N THR A 114 4.86 12.70 -2.20
CA THR A 114 5.34 13.51 -1.07
C THR A 114 5.75 12.68 0.14
N ASN A 115 6.02 11.39 -0.04
CA ASN A 115 6.46 10.52 1.05
C ASN A 115 7.69 11.13 1.78
N PRO A 116 7.59 11.39 3.10
CA PRO A 116 8.63 12.10 3.85
C PRO A 116 9.92 11.28 4.02
N ALA A 117 9.90 9.97 3.74
CA ALA A 117 11.09 9.13 3.72
C ALA A 117 11.89 9.26 2.40
N ALA A 118 11.33 9.88 1.36
CA ALA A 118 11.90 9.97 0.02
C ALA A 118 12.43 8.61 -0.49
N PRO A 119 11.52 7.63 -0.71
CA PRO A 119 11.89 6.27 -1.06
C PRO A 119 12.54 6.20 -2.45
N GLU A 120 13.52 5.30 -2.60
CA GLU A 120 14.16 5.02 -3.89
C GLU A 120 13.24 4.31 -4.86
N PHE A 121 12.30 3.53 -4.32
CA PHE A 121 11.37 2.71 -5.08
C PHE A 121 9.92 3.07 -4.76
N GLN A 122 9.05 3.08 -5.77
CA GLN A 122 7.63 3.33 -5.57
C GLN A 122 6.76 2.47 -6.49
N LEU A 123 5.72 1.87 -5.93
CA LEU A 123 4.57 1.38 -6.69
C LEU A 123 3.40 2.34 -6.44
N VAL A 124 3.03 3.08 -7.48
CA VAL A 124 2.08 4.18 -7.38
C VAL A 124 0.81 3.89 -8.16
N GLY A 125 -0.31 3.82 -7.47
CA GLY A 125 -1.63 3.68 -8.06
C GLY A 125 -2.21 5.00 -8.54
N ALA A 126 -2.83 5.04 -9.73
CA ALA A 126 -3.55 6.20 -10.22
C ALA A 126 -4.98 5.85 -10.66
N SER A 127 -5.94 6.71 -10.36
CA SER A 127 -7.36 6.47 -10.68
C SER A 127 -7.74 6.60 -12.17
N SER A 128 -6.79 6.94 -13.04
CA SER A 128 -6.98 7.02 -14.50
C SER A 128 -5.64 6.97 -15.23
N LEU A 129 -5.64 6.51 -16.47
CA LEU A 129 -4.43 6.50 -17.30
C LEU A 129 -3.83 7.91 -17.51
N SER A 130 -4.69 8.94 -17.62
CA SER A 130 -4.22 10.32 -17.75
C SER A 130 -3.53 10.83 -16.49
N LYS A 131 -4.00 10.44 -15.30
CA LYS A 131 -3.30 10.73 -14.03
C LYS A 131 -2.03 9.91 -13.90
N ALA A 132 -2.06 8.63 -14.26
CA ALA A 132 -0.89 7.76 -14.25
C ALA A 132 0.28 8.39 -15.04
N ARG A 133 0.01 8.82 -16.27
CA ARG A 133 1.01 9.48 -17.14
C ARG A 133 1.55 10.79 -16.54
N LYS A 134 0.69 11.61 -15.93
CA LYS A 134 1.12 12.84 -15.24
C LYS A 134 1.99 12.54 -14.03
N MET A 135 1.60 11.57 -13.20
CA MET A 135 2.35 11.18 -12.01
C MET A 135 3.70 10.58 -12.38
N ALA A 136 3.76 9.74 -13.42
CA ALA A 136 5.01 9.21 -13.94
C ALA A 136 5.96 10.32 -14.41
N GLU A 137 5.44 11.35 -15.08
CA GLU A 137 6.23 12.51 -15.48
C GLU A 137 6.76 13.30 -14.27
N VAL A 138 5.95 13.46 -13.21
CA VAL A 138 6.43 14.11 -11.98
C VAL A 138 7.52 13.28 -11.31
N LEU A 139 7.36 11.96 -11.20
CA LEU A 139 8.37 11.06 -10.63
C LEU A 139 9.68 11.11 -11.44
N ARG A 140 9.58 11.20 -12.77
CA ARG A 140 10.72 11.40 -13.68
C ARG A 140 11.44 12.72 -13.39
N LEU A 141 10.70 13.81 -13.24
CA LEU A 141 11.24 15.14 -12.92
C LEU A 141 11.83 15.22 -11.50
N LEU A 142 11.27 14.47 -10.55
CA LEU A 142 11.81 14.31 -9.19
C LEU A 142 13.06 13.41 -9.16
N ASN A 143 13.43 12.81 -10.31
CA ASN A 143 14.58 11.93 -10.47
C ASN A 143 14.56 10.76 -9.48
N VAL A 144 13.39 10.14 -9.29
CA VAL A 144 13.28 8.90 -8.50
C VAL A 144 14.12 7.81 -9.17
N PRO A 145 14.88 7.00 -8.40
CA PRO A 145 15.66 5.91 -8.97
C PRO A 145 14.82 4.96 -9.82
N ARG A 146 13.72 4.43 -9.27
CA ARG A 146 12.78 3.61 -10.03
C ARG A 146 11.36 3.67 -9.46
N ALA A 147 10.35 3.76 -10.30
CA ALA A 147 8.95 3.69 -9.88
C ALA A 147 8.08 3.08 -10.98
N PHE A 148 7.07 2.33 -10.56
CA PHE A 148 5.99 1.89 -11.45
C PHE A 148 4.74 2.68 -11.10
N VAL A 149 4.16 3.36 -12.09
CA VAL A 149 2.83 3.96 -11.95
C VAL A 149 1.81 3.06 -12.66
N VAL A 150 0.81 2.61 -11.92
CA VAL A 150 -0.16 1.61 -12.38
C VAL A 150 -1.57 2.15 -12.44
N TYR A 151 -2.35 1.64 -13.39
CA TYR A 151 -3.77 1.89 -13.55
C TYR A 151 -4.43 0.67 -14.19
N ASN A 152 -5.52 0.18 -13.60
CA ASN A 152 -6.30 -0.89 -14.20
C ASN A 152 -7.43 -0.31 -15.07
N GLU A 153 -7.68 -0.89 -16.24
CA GLU A 153 -8.69 -0.38 -17.18
C GLU A 153 -10.14 -0.36 -16.62
N LEU A 154 -10.41 -1.15 -15.57
CA LEU A 154 -11.69 -1.14 -14.86
C LEU A 154 -11.82 0.02 -13.85
N GLY A 155 -10.82 0.90 -13.77
CA GLY A 155 -10.86 2.11 -12.95
C GLY A 155 -10.05 2.03 -11.66
N TYR A 156 -9.53 0.85 -11.28
CA TYR A 156 -8.77 0.69 -10.03
C TYR A 156 -7.42 1.41 -10.09
N ASP A 157 -7.06 2.02 -8.97
CA ASP A 157 -5.71 2.53 -8.72
C ASP A 157 -4.78 1.45 -8.12
N GLU A 158 -5.07 0.18 -8.39
CA GLU A 158 -4.30 -0.99 -7.96
C GLU A 158 -4.21 -1.95 -9.16
N LEU A 159 -3.22 -2.85 -9.16
CA LEU A 159 -3.24 -3.98 -10.10
C LEU A 159 -4.36 -4.95 -9.71
N THR A 160 -5.03 -5.54 -10.69
CA THR A 160 -6.05 -6.57 -10.44
C THR A 160 -5.90 -7.76 -11.38
N PRO A 161 -6.36 -8.97 -10.98
CA PRO A 161 -6.43 -10.13 -11.84
C PRO A 161 -7.57 -10.07 -12.87
N TRP A 162 -8.18 -8.90 -13.08
CA TRP A 162 -9.15 -8.64 -14.14
C TRP A 162 -8.71 -7.47 -15.03
N GLY A 163 -9.07 -7.57 -16.31
CA GLY A 163 -8.78 -6.53 -17.29
C GLY A 163 -7.30 -6.27 -17.49
N ARG A 164 -7.01 -5.22 -18.25
CA ARG A 164 -5.65 -4.76 -18.56
C ARG A 164 -5.12 -3.86 -17.47
N ASN A 165 -3.89 -4.16 -17.06
CA ASN A 165 -3.14 -3.34 -16.13
C ASN A 165 -2.11 -2.51 -16.90
N TRP A 166 -2.30 -1.21 -16.95
CA TRP A 166 -1.33 -0.27 -17.53
C TRP A 166 -0.21 -0.02 -16.53
N VAL A 167 1.03 -0.08 -17.00
CA VAL A 167 2.22 0.16 -16.20
C VAL A 167 3.08 1.19 -16.91
N ILE A 168 3.47 2.23 -16.19
CA ILE A 168 4.45 3.21 -16.64
C ILE A 168 5.68 3.05 -15.76
N ASP A 169 6.71 2.40 -16.30
CA ASP A 169 8.02 2.26 -15.67
C ASP A 169 8.78 3.57 -15.82
N VAL A 170 9.12 4.18 -14.69
CA VAL A 170 10.01 5.33 -14.58
C VAL A 170 11.31 4.84 -14.00
N HIS A 171 12.39 4.93 -14.76
CA HIS A 171 13.69 4.39 -14.36
C HIS A 171 14.80 5.34 -14.84
N HIS A 172 15.57 5.88 -13.90
CA HIS A 172 16.70 6.77 -14.19
C HIS A 172 16.40 7.91 -15.19
N GLY A 173 15.25 8.58 -15.00
CA GLY A 173 14.86 9.73 -15.83
C GLY A 173 14.25 9.37 -17.19
N GLU A 174 14.17 8.09 -17.54
CA GLU A 174 13.44 7.57 -18.68
C GLU A 174 12.06 7.04 -18.25
N ARG A 175 11.15 6.90 -19.22
CA ARG A 175 9.86 6.23 -18.99
C ARG A 175 9.47 5.31 -20.12
N ARG A 176 8.95 4.12 -19.77
CA ARG A 176 8.39 3.14 -20.70
C ARG A 176 7.00 2.74 -20.25
N GLU A 177 6.05 2.75 -21.18
CA GLU A 177 4.68 2.30 -20.93
C GLU A 177 4.48 0.90 -21.53
N PHE A 178 3.86 0.01 -20.77
CA PHE A 178 3.46 -1.32 -21.24
C PHE A 178 2.18 -1.78 -20.54
N ILE A 179 1.58 -2.85 -21.07
CA ILE A 179 0.37 -3.44 -20.52
C ILE A 179 0.71 -4.83 -20.01
N LEU A 180 0.20 -5.14 -18.82
CA LEU A 180 0.15 -6.49 -18.28
C LEU A 180 -1.29 -7.00 -18.40
N ASP A 181 -1.48 -8.01 -19.22
CA ASP A 181 -2.76 -8.72 -19.30
C ASP A 181 -2.96 -9.51 -18.02
N ALA A 182 -4.16 -9.41 -17.45
CA ALA A 182 -4.50 -10.21 -16.29
C ALA A 182 -4.73 -11.67 -16.70
N ASN A 183 -3.97 -12.58 -16.08
CA ASN A 183 -4.08 -14.03 -16.29
C ASN A 183 -4.48 -14.76 -14.99
N GLY A 184 -5.21 -14.10 -14.09
CA GLY A 184 -5.60 -14.67 -12.80
C GLY A 184 -6.68 -15.75 -12.91
N SER A 185 -6.76 -16.64 -11.92
CA SER A 185 -7.79 -17.68 -11.82
C SER A 185 -9.18 -17.12 -11.47
N ALA A 186 -9.24 -15.91 -10.91
CA ALA A 186 -10.49 -15.26 -10.48
C ALA A 186 -11.33 -14.64 -11.61
N GLN A 187 -10.97 -14.83 -12.88
CA GLN A 187 -11.64 -14.18 -14.03
C GLN A 187 -13.14 -14.47 -14.17
N ASN A 188 -13.64 -15.55 -13.55
CA ASN A 188 -15.06 -15.91 -13.60
C ASN A 188 -15.91 -15.19 -12.54
N GLU A 189 -15.30 -14.45 -11.61
CA GLU A 189 -16.00 -13.69 -10.58
C GLU A 189 -16.19 -12.21 -11.00
N ASP A 190 -17.25 -11.56 -10.48
CA ASP A 190 -17.42 -10.11 -10.63
C ASP A 190 -16.35 -9.38 -9.81
N PRO A 191 -15.42 -8.62 -10.44
CA PRO A 191 -14.34 -7.93 -9.74
C PRO A 191 -14.84 -6.98 -8.66
N VAL A 192 -15.99 -6.33 -8.86
CA VAL A 192 -16.54 -5.38 -7.89
C VAL A 192 -16.96 -6.10 -6.62
N ALA A 193 -17.65 -7.24 -6.75
CA ALA A 193 -18.06 -8.05 -5.62
C ALA A 193 -16.84 -8.71 -4.94
N ALA A 194 -15.90 -9.23 -5.73
CA ALA A 194 -14.74 -9.95 -5.27
C ALA A 194 -13.75 -9.07 -4.47
N LEU A 195 -13.57 -7.81 -4.87
CA LEU A 195 -12.63 -6.89 -4.22
C LEU A 195 -13.27 -5.94 -3.21
N ARG A 196 -14.60 -6.00 -3.02
CA ARG A 196 -15.33 -5.08 -2.14
C ARG A 196 -14.75 -5.08 -0.72
N GLY A 197 -14.38 -3.89 -0.27
CA GLY A 197 -14.08 -3.59 1.11
C GLY A 197 -15.31 -3.09 1.88
N GLY A 198 -15.07 -2.69 3.13
CA GLY A 198 -16.10 -2.23 4.04
C GLY A 198 -15.57 -1.32 5.14
N SER A 199 -16.10 -1.50 6.35
CA SER A 199 -15.62 -0.83 7.55
C SER A 199 -14.17 -1.25 7.88
N PRO A 200 -13.48 -0.52 8.77
CA PRO A 200 -12.17 -0.95 9.27
C PRO A 200 -12.14 -2.40 9.78
N GLU A 201 -13.19 -2.85 10.48
CA GLU A 201 -13.32 -4.22 10.98
C GLU A 201 -13.53 -5.24 9.85
N GLU A 202 -14.35 -4.90 8.84
CA GLU A 202 -14.55 -5.75 7.66
C GLU A 202 -13.24 -5.91 6.88
N ASN A 203 -12.52 -4.81 6.64
CA ASN A 203 -11.22 -4.85 5.95
C ASN A 203 -10.17 -5.59 6.78
N ALA A 204 -10.15 -5.42 8.10
CA ALA A 204 -9.28 -6.20 8.98
C ALA A 204 -9.55 -7.71 8.89
N ARG A 205 -10.82 -8.15 8.82
CA ARG A 205 -11.15 -9.57 8.60
C ARG A 205 -10.60 -10.10 7.27
N ILE A 206 -10.75 -9.32 6.18
CA ILE A 206 -10.16 -9.66 4.88
C ILE A 206 -8.64 -9.76 4.99
N GLY A 207 -8.00 -8.78 5.66
CA GLY A 207 -6.55 -8.80 5.91
C GLY A 207 -6.11 -10.06 6.66
N TRP A 208 -6.79 -10.43 7.74
CA TRP A 208 -6.48 -11.65 8.50
C TRP A 208 -6.68 -12.93 7.68
N SER A 209 -7.74 -13.00 6.87
CA SER A 209 -8.01 -14.12 5.96
C SER A 209 -6.84 -14.33 4.99
N VAL A 210 -6.43 -13.27 4.29
CA VAL A 210 -5.28 -13.30 3.36
C VAL A 210 -3.98 -13.66 4.08
N LEU A 211 -3.69 -13.04 5.24
CA LEU A 211 -2.46 -13.31 6.01
C LEU A 211 -2.39 -14.75 6.56
N ARG A 212 -3.53 -15.41 6.75
CA ARG A 212 -3.63 -16.83 7.14
C ARG A 212 -3.57 -17.78 5.94
N GLY A 213 -3.40 -17.25 4.73
CA GLY A 213 -3.26 -18.03 3.51
C GLY A 213 -4.58 -18.49 2.89
N GLU A 214 -5.73 -17.97 3.33
CA GLU A 214 -7.02 -18.28 2.68
C GLU A 214 -6.95 -17.90 1.19
N ARG A 215 -7.34 -18.86 0.34
CA ARG A 215 -7.30 -18.68 -1.12
C ARG A 215 -8.52 -17.88 -1.57
N GLY A 216 -8.32 -17.05 -2.60
CA GLY A 216 -9.39 -16.26 -3.18
C GLY A 216 -8.89 -14.99 -3.88
N PRO A 217 -9.80 -14.22 -4.49
CA PRO A 217 -9.48 -13.03 -5.26
C PRO A 217 -8.72 -11.95 -4.47
N GLN A 218 -9.03 -11.77 -3.18
CA GLN A 218 -8.33 -10.78 -2.36
C GLN A 218 -6.87 -11.17 -2.13
N ARG A 219 -6.60 -12.46 -1.95
CA ARG A 219 -5.23 -12.99 -1.84
C ARG A 219 -4.48 -12.85 -3.18
N GLU A 220 -5.08 -13.25 -4.29
CA GLU A 220 -4.47 -13.12 -5.62
C GLU A 220 -4.10 -11.66 -5.95
N THR A 221 -5.02 -10.74 -5.69
CA THR A 221 -4.81 -9.30 -5.90
C THR A 221 -3.71 -8.73 -5.00
N THR A 222 -3.66 -9.18 -3.74
CA THR A 222 -2.58 -8.80 -2.81
C THR A 222 -1.22 -9.29 -3.31
N ILE A 223 -1.14 -10.55 -3.75
CA ILE A 223 0.09 -11.17 -4.28
C ILE A 223 0.55 -10.44 -5.54
N MET A 224 -0.35 -10.08 -6.45
CA MET A 224 -0.01 -9.36 -7.67
C MET A 224 0.61 -7.99 -7.37
N ASN A 225 0.01 -7.20 -6.47
CA ASN A 225 0.54 -5.88 -6.10
C ASN A 225 1.84 -6.00 -5.28
N ALA A 226 1.96 -6.98 -4.39
CA ALA A 226 3.19 -7.24 -3.66
C ALA A 226 4.33 -7.69 -4.61
N GLY A 227 4.03 -8.57 -5.57
CA GLY A 227 4.98 -9.02 -6.58
C GLY A 227 5.49 -7.88 -7.47
N MET A 228 4.59 -6.98 -7.88
CA MET A 228 4.96 -5.78 -8.62
C MET A 228 5.87 -4.86 -7.81
N ALA A 229 5.57 -4.69 -6.52
CA ALA A 229 6.40 -3.91 -5.61
C ALA A 229 7.79 -4.53 -5.40
N LEU A 230 7.88 -5.87 -5.34
CA LEU A 230 9.17 -6.59 -5.28
C LEU A 230 9.97 -6.43 -6.57
N TRP A 231 9.31 -6.44 -7.73
CA TRP A 231 9.95 -6.25 -9.03
C TRP A 231 10.50 -4.83 -9.21
N VAL A 232 9.71 -3.79 -8.89
CA VAL A 232 10.19 -2.40 -8.99
C VAL A 232 11.37 -2.15 -8.03
N ALA A 233 11.36 -2.76 -6.85
CA ALA A 233 12.45 -2.68 -5.89
C ALA A 233 13.71 -3.47 -6.29
N GLY A 234 13.69 -4.22 -7.41
CA GLY A 234 14.80 -5.06 -7.85
C GLY A 234 15.05 -6.29 -6.97
N ARG A 235 14.09 -6.64 -6.10
CA ARG A 235 14.13 -7.87 -5.29
C ARG A 235 13.62 -9.10 -6.06
N ALA A 236 12.84 -8.85 -7.09
CA ALA A 236 12.48 -9.83 -8.10
C ALA A 236 12.90 -9.35 -9.50
N GLU A 237 13.23 -10.28 -10.38
CA GLU A 237 13.63 -10.05 -11.77
C GLU A 237 12.42 -9.70 -12.65
N ASP A 238 11.27 -10.26 -12.34
CA ASP A 238 9.99 -10.02 -13.01
C ASP A 238 8.80 -10.15 -12.05
N LEU A 239 7.59 -9.91 -12.58
CA LEU A 239 6.35 -10.01 -11.82
C LEU A 239 6.10 -11.44 -11.30
N GLN A 240 6.40 -12.47 -12.10
CA GLN A 240 6.12 -13.86 -11.74
C GLN A 240 6.93 -14.27 -10.51
N GLN A 241 8.23 -14.02 -10.53
CA GLN A 241 9.11 -14.28 -9.39
C GLN A 241 8.70 -13.44 -8.17
N GLY A 242 8.27 -12.19 -8.37
CA GLY A 242 7.73 -11.35 -7.29
C GLY A 242 6.48 -11.95 -6.65
N MET A 243 5.55 -12.44 -7.47
CA MET A 243 4.32 -13.09 -7.00
C MET A 243 4.61 -14.39 -6.24
N GLU A 244 5.58 -15.18 -6.69
CA GLU A 244 6.05 -16.38 -6.00
C GLU A 244 6.62 -16.06 -4.62
N GLN A 245 7.49 -15.04 -4.52
CA GLN A 245 8.03 -14.59 -3.23
C GLN A 245 6.92 -14.09 -2.28
N ALA A 246 5.96 -13.32 -2.80
CA ALA A 246 4.83 -12.81 -2.02
C ALA A 246 3.90 -13.94 -1.53
N ALA A 247 3.60 -14.92 -2.38
CA ALA A 247 2.81 -16.09 -2.02
C ALA A 247 3.50 -16.90 -0.91
N GLU A 248 4.80 -17.16 -1.05
CA GLU A 248 5.61 -17.88 -0.07
C GLU A 248 5.71 -17.12 1.26
N ALA A 249 5.79 -15.79 1.26
CA ALA A 249 5.76 -15.00 2.50
C ALA A 249 4.42 -15.10 3.26
N ILE A 250 3.32 -15.28 2.54
CA ILE A 250 1.99 -15.54 3.13
C ILE A 250 1.92 -16.99 3.63
N ASP A 251 2.21 -17.97 2.77
CA ASP A 251 2.00 -19.39 3.06
C ASP A 251 2.91 -19.92 4.18
N SER A 252 4.13 -19.38 4.29
CA SER A 252 5.05 -19.69 5.40
C SER A 252 4.70 -19.02 6.73
N GLY A 253 3.70 -18.12 6.76
CA GLY A 253 3.31 -17.37 7.94
C GLY A 253 4.21 -16.18 8.28
N ARG A 254 5.23 -15.85 7.48
CA ARG A 254 6.12 -14.69 7.73
C ARG A 254 5.35 -13.37 7.72
N ALA A 255 4.41 -13.19 6.78
CA ALA A 255 3.56 -12.00 6.72
C ALA A 255 2.68 -11.86 7.97
N LEU A 256 2.11 -12.95 8.45
CA LEU A 256 1.34 -12.98 9.68
C LEU A 256 2.20 -12.62 10.90
N ALA A 257 3.37 -13.25 11.03
CA ALA A 257 4.30 -13.02 12.13
C ALA A 257 4.83 -11.57 12.19
N LEU A 258 5.02 -10.94 11.02
CA LEU A 258 5.38 -9.52 10.94
C LEU A 258 4.26 -8.64 11.53
N VAL A 259 3.01 -8.88 11.16
CA VAL A 259 1.86 -8.12 11.69
C VAL A 259 1.75 -8.30 13.20
N GLU A 260 1.92 -9.52 13.72
CA GLU A 260 1.93 -9.77 15.17
C GLU A 260 3.08 -9.05 15.88
N THR A 261 4.26 -9.00 15.26
CA THR A 261 5.42 -8.26 15.77
C THR A 261 5.15 -6.76 15.83
N LEU A 262 4.57 -6.18 14.76
CA LEU A 262 4.16 -4.77 14.72
C LEU A 262 3.14 -4.47 15.82
N ARG A 263 2.13 -5.31 16.01
CA ARG A 263 1.13 -5.17 17.09
C ARG A 263 1.75 -5.21 18.48
N ARG A 264 2.77 -6.04 18.68
CA ARG A 264 3.47 -6.18 19.97
C ARG A 264 4.37 -4.99 20.28
N LEU A 265 5.12 -4.51 19.29
CA LEU A 265 6.09 -3.43 19.46
C LEU A 265 5.43 -2.04 19.41
N PHE A 266 4.38 -1.90 18.60
CA PHE A 266 3.66 -0.65 18.35
C PHE A 266 2.14 -0.87 18.47
N PRO A 267 1.62 -1.18 19.67
CA PRO A 267 0.21 -1.49 19.85
C PRO A 267 -0.69 -0.26 19.65
N TYR A 268 -1.75 -0.42 18.86
CA TYR A 268 -2.87 0.53 18.85
C TYR A 268 -3.83 0.23 20.00
N GLY A 269 -3.94 1.17 20.94
CA GLY A 269 -4.74 1.05 22.16
C GLY A 269 -4.00 0.32 23.28
N GLY A 270 -3.66 1.05 24.35
CA GLY A 270 -3.07 0.49 25.57
C GLY A 270 -4.02 0.67 26.76
N THR A 271 -4.79 -0.37 27.09
CA THR A 271 -4.91 -1.00 28.42
C THR A 271 -6.01 -2.06 28.35
N HIS A 272 -5.64 -3.35 28.29
CA HIS A 272 -6.30 -4.34 29.16
C HIS A 272 -5.19 -4.97 29.99
N SER A 273 -5.24 -4.62 31.27
CA SER A 273 -4.46 -5.17 32.36
C SER A 273 -4.25 -6.66 32.23
N GLY A 274 -3.06 -7.12 32.59
CA GLY A 274 -2.91 -8.42 33.21
C GLY A 274 -3.93 -8.58 34.33
N LYS A 275 -5.00 -9.31 34.05
CA LYS A 275 -5.76 -10.05 35.05
C LYS A 275 -5.68 -11.50 34.63
N ASN A 276 -4.75 -12.19 35.27
CA ASN A 276 -4.79 -13.60 35.63
C ASN A 276 -6.02 -14.35 35.08
N PHE A 277 -5.82 -15.14 34.02
CA PHE A 277 -6.48 -16.43 33.95
C PHE A 277 -5.53 -17.48 34.56
N ARG A 278 -5.48 -17.46 35.90
CA ARG A 278 -5.20 -18.65 36.70
C ARG A 278 -6.51 -19.07 37.32
N ARG A 279 -7.16 -20.05 36.71
CA ARG A 279 -7.74 -21.26 37.31
C ARG A 279 -8.42 -22.06 36.20
#